data_AF-A0A7X8CVT0-F1
#
_entry.id   AF-A0A7X8CVT0-F1
#
_cell.length_a   1.000
_cell.length_b   1.000
_cell.length_c   1.000
_cell.angle_alpha   90.00
_cell.angle_beta   90.00
_cell.angle_gamma   90.00
#
_symmetry.space_group_name_H-M   'P 1'
#
loop_
_entity.id
_entity.type
_entity.pdbx_description
1 polymer ?
#
loop_
_entity_poly.entity_id
_entity_poly.type
_entity_poly.pdbx_seq_one_letter_code
_entity_poly.pdbx_strand_id
1 'polypeptide(L)' 'MSLFFQVILDGLWAGLLYGLIAAGLSLIWGVMDVLNFAHGDFLMAGMYVSFFLGFLFKIDPLVSWVASGIFLFLFGML' A
#
# COMPACT_ATOMS: atom_id res chain seq x y z
N MET A 1 -1.48 30.54 7.16
CA MET A 1 -0.53 30.13 6.09
C MET A 1 -0.15 28.65 6.17
N SER A 2 -0.05 28.04 7.36
CA SER A 2 0.32 26.62 7.52
C SER A 2 -0.71 25.63 6.92
N LEU A 3 -2.01 25.86 7.14
CA LEU A 3 -3.07 24.97 6.66
C LEU A 3 -3.10 24.82 5.13
N PHE A 4 -2.89 25.91 4.38
CA PHE A 4 -2.89 25.86 2.92
C PHE A 4 -1.77 24.97 2.38
N PHE A 5 -0.55 25.12 2.91
CA PHE A 5 0.57 24.26 2.55
C PHE A 5 0.36 22.80 2.99
N GLN A 6 -0.21 22.59 4.18
CA GLN A 6 -0.49 21.24 4.70
C GLN A 6 -1.49 20.50 3.81
N VAL A 7 -2.59 21.13 3.40
CA VAL A 7 -3.59 20.50 2.53
C VAL A 7 -3.01 20.14 1.16
N ILE A 8 -2.13 20.98 0.61
CA ILE A 8 -1.42 20.67 -0.64
C ILE A 8 -0.52 19.44 -0.46
N LEU A 9 0.23 19.38 0.64
CA LEU A 9 1.11 18.25 0.94
C LEU A 9 0.31 16.96 1.16
N ASP A 10 -0.79 17.01 1.92
CA ASP A 10 -1.67 15.87 2.17
C ASP A 10 -2.30 15.36 0.86
N GLY A 11 -2.74 16.27 0.00
CA GLY A 11 -3.27 15.94 -1.33
C GLY A 11 -2.22 15.31 -2.25
N LEU A 12 -1.00 15.85 -2.25
CA LEU A 12 0.12 15.28 -3.00
C LEU A 12 0.48 13.88 -2.47
N TRP A 13 0.49 13.71 -1.15
CA TRP A 13 0.81 12.45 -0.49
C TRP A 13 -0.19 11.35 -0.85
N ALA A 14 -1.48 11.65 -0.77
CA ALA A 14 -2.54 10.73 -1.19
C ALA A 14 -2.47 10.44 -2.70
N GLY A 15 -2.21 11.46 -3.53
CA GLY A 15 -2.07 11.30 -4.98
C GLY A 15 -0.90 10.40 -5.38
N LEU A 16 0.25 10.56 -4.73
CA LEU A 16 1.42 9.69 -4.96
C LEU A 16 1.15 8.25 -4.54
N LEU A 17 0.45 8.05 -3.41
CA LEU A 17 0.06 6.72 -2.95
C LEU A 17 -0.86 6.02 -3.97
N TYR A 18 -1.94 6.68 -4.41
CA TYR A 18 -2.85 6.11 -5.40
C TYR A 18 -2.18 5.92 -6.77
N GLY A 19 -1.30 6.84 -7.17
CA GLY A 19 -0.50 6.72 -8.39
C GLY A 19 0.41 5.49 -8.37
N LEU A 20 1.07 5.23 -7.24
CA LEU A 20 1.91 4.04 -7.07
C LEU A 20 1.11 2.74 -7.13
N ILE A 21 -0.07 2.70 -6.48
CA ILE A 21 -0.97 1.55 -6.53
C ILE A 21 -1.42 1.28 -7.98
N ALA A 22 -1.87 2.32 -8.70
CA ALA A 22 -2.29 2.19 -10.09
C ALA A 22 -1.15 1.77 -11.02
N ALA A 23 0.07 2.27 -10.80
CA ALA A 23 1.25 1.88 -11.56
C ALA A 23 1.58 0.38 -11.40
N GLY A 24 1.39 -0.19 -10.22
CA GLY A 24 1.57 -1.63 -9.99
C GLY A 24 0.61 -2.49 -10.82
N LEU A 25 -0.68 -2.12 -10.82
CA LEU A 25 -1.69 -2.81 -11.63
C LEU A 25 -1.44 -2.63 -13.14
N SER A 26 -1.02 -1.44 -13.58
CA SER A 26 -0.74 -1.19 -15.01
C SER A 26 0.50 -1.95 -15.50
N LEU A 27 1.53 -2.10 -14.67
CA LEU A 27 2.70 -2.93 -14.95
C LEU A 27 2.33 -4.41 -15.12
N ILE A 28 1.49 -4.95 -14.23
CA ILE A 28 1.01 -6.33 -14.32
C ILE A 28 0.30 -6.56 -15.64
N TRP A 29 -0.66 -5.69 -15.97
CA TRP A 29 -1.44 -5.84 -17.20
C TRP A 29 -0.58 -5.61 -18.44
N GLY A 30 0.32 -4.63 -18.42
CA GLY A 30 1.15 -4.28 -19.57
C GLY A 30 2.29 -5.27 -19.88
N VAL A 31 2.70 -6.10 -18.91
CA VAL A 31 3.74 -7.12 -19.13
C VAL A 31 3.16 -8.52 -19.32
N MET A 32 2.10 -8.86 -18.57
CA MET A 32 1.54 -10.22 -18.58
C MET A 32 0.31 -10.36 -19.48
N ASP A 33 -0.27 -9.27 -20.01
CA ASP A 33 -1.54 -9.25 -20.77
C ASP A 33 -2.73 -9.93 -20.06
N VAL A 34 -2.62 -10.11 -18.73
CA VAL A 34 -3.65 -10.74 -17.88
C VAL A 34 -4.03 -9.79 -16.75
N LEU A 35 -5.35 -9.66 -16.53
CA LEU A 35 -5.90 -8.87 -15.44
C LEU A 35 -5.82 -9.66 -14.12
N ASN A 36 -5.07 -9.15 -13.15
CA ASN A 36 -4.95 -9.75 -11.82
C ASN A 36 -5.95 -9.08 -10.85
N PHE A 37 -7.07 -9.75 -10.58
CA PHE A 37 -8.06 -9.29 -9.60
C PHE A 37 -7.60 -9.41 -8.15
N ALA A 38 -6.67 -10.32 -7.85
CA ALA A 38 -6.14 -10.50 -6.50
C ALA A 38 -5.26 -9.32 -6.06
N HIS A 39 -4.80 -8.46 -6.99
CA HIS A 39 -3.97 -7.29 -6.65
C HIS A 39 -4.60 -6.40 -5.57
N GLY A 40 -5.91 -6.15 -5.66
CA GLY A 40 -6.64 -5.38 -4.66
C GLY A 40 -6.72 -6.09 -3.31
N ASP A 41 -6.94 -7.41 -3.31
CA ASP A 41 -7.03 -8.20 -2.08
C ASP A 41 -5.69 -8.27 -1.34
N PHE A 42 -4.57 -8.46 -2.07
CA PHE A 42 -3.22 -8.43 -1.50
C PHE A 42 -2.86 -7.03 -0.96
N LEU A 43 -3.25 -5.97 -1.66
CA LEU A 43 -3.07 -4.59 -1.18
C LEU A 43 -3.81 -4.39 0.16
N MET A 44 -5.10 -4.75 0.22
CA MET A 44 -5.91 -4.60 1.42
C MET A 44 -5.37 -5.43 2.59
N ALA A 45 -4.94 -6.67 2.33
CA ALA A 45 -4.33 -7.52 3.35
C ALA A 45 -3.05 -6.87 3.93
N GLY A 46 -2.18 -6.31 3.09
CA GLY A 46 -0.97 -5.61 3.55
C GLY A 46 -1.29 -4.38 4.40
N MET A 47 -2.31 -3.61 3.98
CA MET A 47 -2.78 -2.44 4.74
C MET A 47 -3.34 -2.84 6.11
N TYR A 48 -4.11 -3.93 6.20
CA TYR A 48 -4.62 -4.42 7.47
C TYR A 48 -3.51 -4.92 8.38
N VAL A 49 -2.48 -5.60 7.85
CA VAL A 49 -1.32 -6.01 8.65
C VAL A 49 -0.62 -4.80 9.25
N SER A 50 -0.34 -3.77 8.45
CA SER A 50 0.23 -2.51 8.94
C SER A 50 -0.68 -1.82 9.98
N PHE A 51 -1.99 -1.85 9.78
CA PHE A 51 -2.97 -1.32 10.74
C PHE A 51 -2.93 -2.06 12.08
N PHE A 52 -2.97 -3.39 12.06
CA PHE A 52 -2.93 -4.20 13.29
C PHE A 52 -1.59 -4.09 14.01
N LEU A 53 -0.47 -3.99 13.28
CA LEU A 53 0.85 -3.73 13.87
C LEU A 53 0.87 -2.37 14.59
N GLY A 54 0.28 -1.34 14.01
CA GLY A 54 0.13 -0.04 14.65
C GLY A 54 -0.82 -0.08 15.86
N PHE A 55 -1.95 -0.77 15.74
CA PHE A 55 -2.97 -0.83 16.79
C PHE A 55 -2.51 -1.63 18.02
N LEU A 56 -1.90 -2.81 17.81
CA LEU A 56 -1.49 -3.72 18.89
C LEU A 56 -0.12 -3.38 19.46
N PHE A 57 0.84 -3.08 18.59
CA PHE A 57 2.25 -2.93 18.98
C PHE A 57 2.75 -1.49 18.93
N LYS A 58 1.89 -0.52 18.57
CA LYS A 58 2.25 0.91 18.41
C LYS A 58 3.43 1.13 17.47
N ILE A 59 3.59 0.26 16.48
CA ILE A 59 4.62 0.39 15.45
C ILE A 59 4.16 1.44 14.44
N ASP A 60 5.06 2.36 14.10
CA ASP A 60 4.78 3.36 13.08
C ASP A 60 4.45 2.69 11.72
N PRO A 61 3.38 3.12 11.03
CA PRO A 61 3.02 2.59 9.71
C PRO A 61 4.14 2.68 8.68
N LEU A 62 5.03 3.68 8.83
CA LEU A 62 6.19 3.86 7.96
C LEU A 62 7.28 2.80 8.17
N VAL A 63 7.30 2.09 9.29
CA VAL A 63 8.27 1.02 9.59
C VAL A 63 7.65 -0.34 9.32
N SER A 64 6.32 -0.46 9.42
CA SER A 64 5.59 -1.72 9.26
C SER A 64 5.56 -2.24 7.82
N TRP A 65 5.93 -1.45 6.80
CA TRP A 65 5.92 -1.88 5.40
C TRP A 65 6.77 -3.14 5.13
N VAL A 66 7.91 -3.31 5.84
CA VAL A 66 8.76 -4.51 5.72
C VAL A 66 8.04 -5.73 6.27
N ALA A 67 7.43 -5.62 7.45
CA ALA A 67 6.68 -6.69 8.07
C ALA A 67 5.45 -7.09 7.23
N SER A 68 4.72 -6.11 6.70
CA SER A 68 3.59 -6.35 5.79
C SER A 68 4.04 -7.01 4.48
N GLY A 69 5.19 -6.61 3.93
CA GLY A 69 5.77 -7.24 2.74
C GLY A 69 6.16 -8.70 2.97
N ILE A 70 6.80 -9.02 4.10
CA ILE A 70 7.15 -10.39 4.48
C ILE A 70 5.88 -11.24 4.65
N PHE A 71 4.87 -10.71 5.34
CA PHE A 71 3.60 -11.41 5.53
C PHE A 71 2.92 -11.73 4.19
N LEU A 72 2.81 -10.74 3.29
CA LEU A 72 2.19 -10.95 1.97
C LEU A 72 2.96 -11.94 1.11
N PHE A 73 4.29 -11.92 1.16
CA PHE A 73 5.12 -12.88 0.44
C PHE A 73 4.87 -14.33 0.91
N LEU A 74 4.82 -14.54 2.23
CA LEU A 74 4.51 -15.86 2.80
C LEU A 74 3.09 -16.30 2.48
N PHE A 75 2.12 -15.39 2.57
CA PHE A 75 0.72 -15.68 2.27
C PHE A 75 0.50 -16.00 0.78
N GLY A 76 1.17 -15.29 -0.12
CA GLY A 76 1.10 -15.55 -1.56
C GLY A 76 1.86 -16.79 -2.03
N MET A 77 2.69 -17.40 -1.17
CA MET A 77 3.38 -18.66 -1.46
C MET A 77 2.50 -19.89 -1.22
N LEU A 78 1.49 -19.77 -0.35
CA LEU A 78 0.51 -20.82 -0.03
C LEU A 78 -0.54 -20.95 -1.14
#